data_AF-A0A538N7Y4-F1
#
_entry.id   AF-A0A538N7Y4-F1
#
_cell.length_a   1.000
_cell.length_b   1.000
_cell.length_c   1.000
_cell.angle_alpha   90.00
_cell.angle_beta   90.00
_cell.angle_gamma   90.00
#
_symmetry.space_group_name_H-M   'P 1'
#
loop_
_entity.id
_entity.type
_entity.pdbx_description
1 polymer ?
#
loop_
_entity_poly.entity_id
_entity_poly.type
_entity_poly.pdbx_seq_one_letter_code
_entity_poly.pdbx_strand_id
1 'polypeptide(L)'
;MKKLINAPDEVLVDALAGVAAAHPSLSVNIAERYITRAGGPVPGKVSLVSGGGSGHEPLHGGYVGYGMLDAACPGEVFTSPVPDQILAATKAVDAGAGVLHIVKNYTGDVLNFQMAAELADDDGVRVEAV
;
A
#
# COMPACT_ATOMS: atom_id res chain seq x y z
N MET A 1 27.48 -8.49 12.90
CA MET A 1 26.22 -8.32 12.15
C MET A 1 25.07 -8.64 13.09
N LYS A 2 24.05 -7.78 13.23
CA LYS A 2 22.93 -7.95 14.20
C LYS A 2 21.54 -8.03 13.55
N LYS A 3 21.46 -7.95 12.21
CA LYS A 3 20.21 -7.97 11.44
C LYS A 3 19.97 -9.38 10.91
N LEU A 4 18.74 -9.87 11.00
CA LEU A 4 18.31 -11.13 10.39
C LEU A 4 17.77 -10.83 9.00
N ILE A 5 18.67 -10.76 8.01
CA ILE A 5 18.36 -10.47 6.60
C ILE A 5 19.25 -11.34 5.71
N ASN A 6 18.77 -11.68 4.51
CA ASN A 6 19.57 -12.37 3.50
C ASN A 6 20.49 -11.38 2.79
N ALA A 7 19.94 -10.58 1.88
CA ALA A 7 20.62 -9.48 1.20
C ALA A 7 19.92 -8.12 1.53
N PRO A 8 20.67 -7.01 1.70
CA PRO A 8 20.08 -5.71 2.04
C PRO A 8 19.03 -5.18 1.05
N ASP A 9 19.18 -5.49 -0.22
CA ASP A 9 18.29 -5.13 -1.34
C ASP A 9 17.08 -6.06 -1.49
N GLU A 10 17.10 -7.21 -0.83
CA GLU A 10 16.00 -8.19 -0.83
C GLU A 10 15.08 -8.06 0.38
N VAL A 11 15.43 -7.23 1.37
CA VAL A 11 14.71 -7.13 2.67
C VAL A 11 13.21 -6.92 2.49
N LEU A 12 12.80 -6.03 1.59
CA LEU A 12 11.38 -5.77 1.33
C LEU A 12 10.68 -6.98 0.71
N VAL A 13 11.30 -7.59 -0.30
CA VAL A 13 10.73 -8.73 -1.02
C VAL A 13 10.57 -9.94 -0.09
N ASP A 14 11.60 -10.23 0.71
CA ASP A 14 11.57 -11.29 1.72
C ASP A 14 10.48 -11.05 2.77
N ALA A 15 10.35 -9.81 3.25
CA ALA A 15 9.31 -9.44 4.21
C ALA A 15 7.90 -9.61 3.62
N LEU A 16 7.67 -9.15 2.39
CA LEU A 16 6.38 -9.32 1.69
C LEU A 16 6.04 -10.79 1.47
N ALA A 17 7.01 -11.62 1.06
CA ALA A 17 6.83 -13.06 0.93
C ALA A 17 6.44 -13.71 2.27
N GLY A 18 7.07 -13.28 3.37
CA GLY A 18 6.72 -13.71 4.72
C GLY A 18 5.29 -13.31 5.13
N VAL A 19 4.88 -12.07 4.86
CA VAL A 19 3.51 -11.60 5.13
C VAL A 19 2.49 -12.43 4.34
N ALA A 20 2.75 -12.66 3.05
CA ALA A 20 1.89 -13.46 2.19
C ALA A 20 1.69 -14.89 2.71
N ALA A 21 2.78 -15.51 3.18
CA ALA A 21 2.75 -16.87 3.73
C ALA A 21 2.05 -16.94 5.10
N ALA A 22 2.21 -15.91 5.94
CA ALA A 22 1.69 -15.91 7.30
C ALA A 22 0.20 -15.49 7.40
N HIS A 23 -0.30 -14.70 6.45
CA HIS A 23 -1.62 -14.08 6.55
C HIS A 23 -2.51 -14.38 5.33
N PRO A 24 -3.22 -15.54 5.29
CA PRO A 24 -4.07 -15.91 4.16
C PRO A 24 -5.30 -15.00 3.96
N SER A 25 -5.60 -14.14 4.93
CA SER A 25 -6.62 -13.09 4.81
C SER A 25 -6.15 -11.87 4.02
N LEU A 26 -4.89 -11.86 3.55
CA LEU A 26 -4.29 -10.82 2.73
C LEU A 26 -3.95 -11.37 1.35
N SER A 27 -3.94 -10.49 0.35
CA SER A 27 -3.33 -10.74 -0.95
C SER A 27 -2.11 -9.82 -1.06
N VAL A 28 -0.96 -10.37 -1.43
CA VAL A 28 0.30 -9.62 -1.53
C VAL A 28 0.79 -9.67 -2.97
N ASN A 29 0.84 -8.52 -3.62
CA ASN A 29 1.45 -8.40 -4.93
C ASN A 29 2.92 -8.02 -4.75
N ILE A 30 3.81 -9.00 -4.92
CA ILE A 30 5.26 -8.81 -4.73
C ILE A 30 5.86 -8.00 -5.89
N ALA A 31 5.33 -8.14 -7.10
CA ALA A 31 5.86 -7.46 -8.29
C ALA A 31 5.59 -5.95 -8.24
N GLU A 32 4.35 -5.57 -7.91
CA GLU A 32 3.93 -4.16 -7.77
C GLU A 32 4.04 -3.66 -6.32
N ARG A 33 4.46 -4.52 -5.40
CA ARG A 33 4.78 -4.22 -3.98
C ARG A 33 3.63 -3.58 -3.22
N TYR A 34 2.47 -4.20 -3.19
CA TYR A 34 1.37 -3.77 -2.31
C TYR A 34 0.67 -4.95 -1.64
N ILE A 35 -0.02 -4.65 -0.54
CA ILE A 35 -0.80 -5.60 0.24
C ILE A 35 -2.25 -5.15 0.16
N THR A 36 -3.17 -6.07 -0.15
CA THR A 36 -4.62 -5.83 -0.06
C THR A 36 -5.30 -6.88 0.81
N ARG A 37 -6.57 -6.64 1.14
CA ARG A 37 -7.41 -7.65 1.77
C ARG A 37 -7.69 -8.80 0.78
N ALA A 38 -7.59 -10.04 1.23
CA ALA A 38 -8.04 -11.17 0.42
C ALA A 38 -9.56 -11.06 0.17
N GLY A 39 -9.98 -11.37 -1.06
CA GLY A 39 -11.37 -11.24 -1.50
C GLY A 39 -11.68 -9.96 -2.29
N GLY A 40 -10.73 -9.04 -2.42
CA GLY A 40 -10.82 -7.89 -3.33
C GLY A 40 -11.70 -6.73 -2.84
N PRO A 41 -12.03 -5.78 -3.74
CA PRO A 41 -12.82 -4.59 -3.44
C PRO A 41 -14.20 -4.95 -2.89
N VAL A 42 -14.73 -4.13 -1.98
CA VAL A 42 -16.07 -4.29 -1.40
C VAL A 42 -17.02 -3.25 -2.02
N PRO A 43 -17.95 -3.65 -2.91
CA PRO A 43 -18.81 -2.71 -3.64
C PRO A 43 -19.55 -1.74 -2.73
N GLY A 44 -19.60 -0.46 -3.13
CA GLY A 44 -20.33 0.59 -2.42
C GLY A 44 -19.65 1.10 -1.14
N LYS A 45 -18.42 0.66 -0.83
CA LYS A 45 -17.60 1.16 0.27
C LYS A 45 -16.50 2.08 -0.27
N VAL A 46 -16.25 3.21 0.40
CA VAL A 46 -15.02 3.98 0.17
C VAL A 46 -13.83 3.13 0.59
N SER A 47 -12.86 2.94 -0.30
CA SER A 47 -11.66 2.16 0.00
C SER A 47 -10.59 3.00 0.66
N LEU A 48 -9.84 2.41 1.59
CA LEU A 48 -8.81 3.10 2.36
C LEU A 48 -7.42 2.60 1.96
N VAL A 49 -6.57 3.51 1.48
CA VAL A 49 -5.19 3.21 1.07
C VAL A 49 -4.23 4.06 1.88
N SER A 50 -3.15 3.45 2.36
CA SER A 50 -2.04 4.16 2.98
C SER A 50 -0.71 3.52 2.58
N GLY A 51 0.40 4.09 3.02
CA GLY A 51 1.72 3.61 2.64
C GLY A 51 2.82 4.55 3.08
N GLY A 52 4.05 4.15 2.77
CA GLY A 52 5.26 4.84 3.17
C GLY A 52 6.45 3.90 3.18
N GLY A 53 7.59 4.40 3.65
CA GLY A 53 8.79 3.58 3.77
C GLY A 53 8.64 2.41 4.74
N SER A 54 9.23 1.28 4.37
CA SER A 54 9.32 0.10 5.24
C SER A 54 10.24 0.35 6.44
N GLY A 55 10.19 -0.53 7.44
CA GLY A 55 10.91 -0.36 8.72
C GLY A 55 10.06 0.28 9.82
N HIS A 56 8.76 0.43 9.59
CA HIS A 56 7.77 0.90 10.57
C HIS A 56 6.72 -0.18 10.90
N GLU A 57 6.97 -1.44 10.55
CA GLU A 57 6.06 -2.55 10.80
C GLU A 57 5.65 -2.58 12.29
N PRO A 58 4.35 -2.71 12.62
CA PRO A 58 3.26 -3.18 11.75
C PRO A 58 2.65 -2.11 10.81
N LEU A 59 3.05 -0.84 10.92
CA LEU A 59 2.55 0.23 10.07
C LEU A 59 3.21 0.14 8.67
N HIS A 60 2.48 0.05 7.55
CA HIS A 60 1.02 0.03 7.38
C HIS A 60 0.43 -1.37 7.12
N GLY A 61 1.24 -2.33 6.64
CA GLY A 61 0.76 -3.64 6.15
C GLY A 61 -0.03 -4.45 7.19
N GLY A 62 0.30 -4.33 8.47
CA GLY A 62 -0.41 -4.98 9.57
C GLY A 62 -1.80 -4.39 9.87
N TYR A 63 -2.16 -3.27 9.25
CA TYR A 63 -3.48 -2.63 9.37
C TYR A 63 -4.38 -2.85 8.15
N VAL A 64 -3.97 -3.71 7.21
CA VAL A 64 -4.85 -4.14 6.10
C VAL A 64 -5.83 -5.18 6.62
N GLY A 65 -7.13 -4.90 6.54
CA GLY A 65 -8.15 -5.78 7.11
C GLY A 65 -9.52 -5.13 7.28
N TYR A 66 -10.51 -5.96 7.63
CA TYR A 66 -11.87 -5.47 7.89
C TYR A 66 -11.88 -4.44 9.02
N GLY A 67 -12.52 -3.30 8.78
CA GLY A 67 -12.59 -2.18 9.72
C GLY A 67 -11.39 -1.23 9.71
N MET A 68 -10.37 -1.48 8.88
CA MET A 68 -9.20 -0.61 8.69
C MET A 68 -8.85 -0.45 7.21
N LEU A 69 -7.57 -0.57 6.81
CA LEU A 69 -7.12 -0.32 5.44
C LEU A 69 -7.56 -1.42 4.47
N ASP A 70 -7.88 -1.05 3.23
CA ASP A 70 -8.11 -1.99 2.13
C ASP A 70 -6.80 -2.33 1.40
N ALA A 71 -5.86 -1.39 1.34
CA ALA A 71 -4.50 -1.62 0.86
C ALA A 71 -3.41 -0.85 1.63
N ALA A 72 -2.19 -1.39 1.58
CA ALA A 72 -0.98 -0.74 2.03
C ALA A 72 0.13 -0.82 0.97
N CYS A 73 0.86 0.28 0.78
CA CYS A 73 1.98 0.41 -0.17
C CYS A 73 3.31 0.55 0.59
N PRO A 74 4.04 -0.55 0.87
CA PRO A 74 5.37 -0.49 1.45
C PRO A 74 6.41 -0.08 0.39
N GLY A 75 7.04 1.08 0.57
CA GLY A 75 8.22 1.47 -0.18
C GLY A 75 9.49 0.82 0.38
N GLU A 76 10.65 1.17 -0.16
CA GLU A 76 11.94 0.76 0.40
C GLU A 76 12.09 1.23 1.86
N VAL A 77 13.08 0.69 2.58
CA VAL A 77 13.32 1.06 3.98
C VAL A 77 13.47 2.58 4.10
N PHE A 78 12.58 3.21 4.90
CA PHE A 78 12.48 4.65 5.11
C PHE A 78 12.30 5.52 3.86
N THR A 79 11.84 4.94 2.76
CA THR A 79 11.61 5.65 1.49
C THR A 79 10.18 5.46 1.02
N SER A 80 9.51 6.56 0.67
CA SER A 80 8.13 6.54 0.18
C SER A 80 7.95 5.59 -1.03
N PRO A 81 6.82 4.86 -1.14
CA PRO A 81 6.50 4.12 -2.36
C PRO A 81 6.38 5.07 -3.56
N VAL A 82 6.68 4.56 -4.75
CA VAL A 82 6.57 5.35 -5.99
C VAL A 82 5.10 5.53 -6.43
N PRO A 83 4.76 6.58 -7.19
CA PRO A 83 3.37 6.84 -7.59
C PRO A 83 2.69 5.67 -8.30
N ASP A 84 3.39 4.98 -9.21
CA ASP A 84 2.83 3.84 -9.96
C ASP A 84 2.41 2.67 -9.04
N GLN A 85 3.17 2.43 -7.98
CA GLN A 85 2.84 1.42 -6.96
C GLN A 85 1.57 1.82 -6.19
N ILE A 86 1.45 3.10 -5.81
CA ILE A 86 0.27 3.63 -5.10
C ILE A 86 -0.95 3.59 -6.02
N LEU A 87 -0.79 3.93 -7.30
CA LEU A 87 -1.84 3.86 -8.32
C LEU A 87 -2.33 2.42 -8.52
N ALA A 88 -1.40 1.46 -8.64
CA ALA A 88 -1.73 0.04 -8.78
C ALA A 88 -2.55 -0.46 -7.59
N ALA A 89 -2.13 -0.13 -6.36
CA ALA A 89 -2.88 -0.46 -5.15
C ALA A 89 -4.26 0.22 -5.11
N THR A 90 -4.33 1.50 -5.50
CA THR A 90 -5.57 2.30 -5.56
C THR A 90 -6.59 1.65 -6.50
N LYS A 91 -6.17 1.29 -7.72
CA LYS A 91 -7.02 0.58 -8.70
C LYS A 91 -7.41 -0.81 -8.22
N ALA A 92 -6.51 -1.52 -7.55
CA ALA A 92 -6.77 -2.87 -7.03
C ALA A 92 -7.85 -2.89 -5.95
N VAL A 93 -8.12 -1.76 -5.28
CA VAL A 93 -9.16 -1.65 -4.25
C VAL A 93 -10.31 -0.73 -4.60
N ASP A 94 -10.31 -0.08 -5.76
CA ASP A 94 -11.47 0.74 -6.16
C ASP A 94 -12.73 -0.13 -6.28
N ALA A 95 -13.77 0.30 -5.57
CA ALA A 95 -15.06 -0.39 -5.47
C ALA A 95 -16.22 0.46 -6.01
N GLY A 96 -15.91 1.54 -6.75
CA GLY A 96 -16.89 2.43 -7.37
C GLY A 96 -17.47 3.50 -6.44
N ALA A 97 -16.97 3.61 -5.20
CA ALA A 97 -17.34 4.68 -4.26
C ALA A 97 -16.17 5.66 -3.99
N GLY A 98 -15.07 5.52 -4.73
CA GLY A 98 -13.84 6.30 -4.57
C GLY A 98 -12.89 5.73 -3.50
N VAL A 99 -11.71 6.34 -3.41
CA VAL A 99 -10.62 5.89 -2.55
C VAL A 99 -10.13 7.06 -1.69
N LEU A 100 -9.91 6.82 -0.40
CA LEU A 100 -9.27 7.76 0.51
C LEU A 100 -7.80 7.35 0.70
N HIS A 101 -6.88 8.23 0.30
CA HIS A 101 -5.47 8.13 0.63
C HIS A 101 -5.22 8.72 2.02
N ILE A 102 -4.63 7.94 2.91
CA ILE A 102 -4.22 8.38 4.24
C ILE A 102 -2.70 8.58 4.21
N VAL A 103 -2.25 9.83 4.21
CA VAL A 103 -0.89 10.23 3.86
C VAL A 103 -0.17 10.79 5.08
N LYS A 104 1.00 10.23 5.41
CA LYS A 104 1.84 10.80 6.46
C LYS A 104 2.54 12.04 5.93
N ASN A 105 2.64 13.10 6.74
CA ASN A 105 3.18 14.39 6.33
C ASN A 105 4.72 14.39 6.23
N TYR A 106 5.25 13.65 5.26
CA TYR A 106 6.65 13.66 4.83
C TYR A 106 6.71 14.08 3.36
N THR A 107 7.74 14.83 2.97
CA THR A 107 7.85 15.38 1.61
C THR A 107 7.69 14.33 0.52
N GLY A 108 8.38 13.19 0.63
CA GLY A 108 8.26 12.10 -0.34
C GLY A 108 6.87 11.47 -0.36
N ASP A 109 6.28 11.23 0.81
CA ASP A 109 4.94 10.66 0.94
C ASP A 109 3.89 11.58 0.31
N VAL A 110 3.89 12.87 0.66
CA VAL A 110 2.95 13.86 0.12
C VAL A 110 3.07 13.96 -1.40
N LEU A 111 4.29 14.11 -1.93
CA LEU A 111 4.51 14.24 -3.37
C LEU A 111 4.08 13.00 -4.14
N ASN A 112 4.44 11.80 -3.67
CA ASN A 112 4.14 10.55 -4.38
C ASN A 112 2.65 10.19 -4.32
N PHE A 113 2.00 10.36 -3.17
CA PHE A 113 0.55 10.12 -3.05
C PHE A 113 -0.27 11.14 -3.85
N GLN A 114 0.13 12.41 -3.87
CA GLN A 114 -0.52 13.42 -4.70
C GLN A 114 -0.40 13.07 -6.20
N MET A 115 0.79 12.72 -6.67
CA MET A 115 0.99 12.28 -8.06
C MET A 115 0.14 11.05 -8.39
N ALA A 116 0.07 10.07 -7.49
CA ALA A 116 -0.76 8.89 -7.69
C ALA A 116 -2.27 9.22 -7.73
N ALA A 117 -2.72 10.21 -6.96
CA ALA A 117 -4.11 10.68 -6.99
C ALA A 117 -4.43 11.39 -8.32
N GLU A 118 -3.52 12.22 -8.84
CA GLU A 118 -3.66 12.87 -10.16
C GLU A 118 -3.74 11.81 -11.27
N LEU A 119 -2.86 10.80 -11.26
CA LEU A 119 -2.89 9.69 -12.22
C LEU A 119 -4.17 8.83 -12.09
N ALA A 120 -4.70 8.68 -10.88
CA ALA A 120 -5.94 7.93 -10.66
C ALA A 120 -7.15 8.69 -11.20
N ASP A 121 -7.18 10.02 -11.09
CA ASP A 121 -8.23 10.87 -11.64
C ASP A 121 -8.26 10.82 -13.18
N ASP A 122 -7.09 10.82 -13.83
CA ASP A 122 -6.97 10.61 -15.28
C ASP A 122 -7.58 9.27 -15.74
N ASP A 123 -7.56 8.25 -14.88
CA ASP A 123 -8.17 6.94 -15.09
C ASP A 123 -9.63 6.84 -14.60
N GLY A 124 -10.23 7.94 -14.14
CA GLY A 124 -11.61 8.03 -13.69
C GLY A 124 -11.86 7.49 -12.27
N VAL A 125 -10.82 7.31 -11.46
CA VAL A 125 -10.92 6.88 -10.06
C VAL A 125 -10.89 8.10 -9.15
N ARG A 126 -12.02 8.38 -8.47
CA ARG A 126 -12.11 9.49 -7.52
C ARG A 126 -11.25 9.22 -6.28
N VAL A 127 -10.25 10.07 -6.03
CA VAL A 127 -9.38 10.01 -4.85
C VAL A 127 -9.49 11.29 -4.02
N GLU A 128 -9.54 11.13 -2.69
CA GLU A 128 -9.37 12.22 -1.71
C GLU A 128 -8.20 11.87 -0.77
N ALA A 129 -7.63 12.85 -0.08
CA ALA A 129 -6.48 12.64 0.81
C ALA A 129 -6.64 13.31 2.18
N VAL A 130 -6.08 12.66 3.22
CA VAL A 130 -5.97 13.17 4.61
C VAL A 130 -4.59 12.93 5.20
#